data_AF-A0A354BV11-F1
#
_entry.id   AF-A0A354BV11-F1
#
_cell.length_a   1.000
_cell.length_b   1.000
_cell.length_c   1.000
_cell.angle_alpha   90.00
_cell.angle_beta   90.00
_cell.angle_gamma   90.00
#
_symmetry.space_group_name_H-M   'P 1'
#
loop_
_entity.id
_entity.type
_entity.pdbx_description
1 polymer ?
#
loop_
_entity_poly.entity_id
_entity_poly.type
_entity_poly.pdbx_seq_one_letter_code
_entity_poly.pdbx_strand_id
1 'polypeptide(L)'
;MNISCSLFRRLSESEAEGSLVTTRKFAGVFIEYRYTVTEDLPKVDVVWIKTTLENRYGKICALSKSCEFNPGDRLYLTRKFYSPGMTGGKWEYFIENDSSIIYKLTEYQSDRKVFTETWY
;
A
#
# COMPACT_ATOMS: atom_id res chain seq x y z
N MET A 1 -14.58 24.33 24.90
CA MET A 1 -13.68 23.67 23.94
C MET A 1 -14.54 22.73 23.11
N ASN A 2 -14.87 23.09 21.87
CA ASN A 2 -15.73 22.26 21.03
C ASN A 2 -14.90 21.59 19.93
N ILE A 3 -14.97 20.26 19.93
CA ILE A 3 -14.39 19.36 18.96
C ILE A 3 -15.26 19.41 17.71
N SER A 4 -14.66 19.83 16.59
CA SER A 4 -15.32 19.84 15.28
C SER A 4 -14.89 18.59 14.50
N CYS A 5 -15.80 17.62 14.35
CA CYS A 5 -15.67 16.51 13.42
C CYS A 5 -15.76 17.04 11.99
N SER A 6 -14.70 16.90 11.19
CA SER A 6 -14.73 17.21 9.77
C SER A 6 -15.54 16.15 9.01
N LEU A 7 -16.54 16.64 8.26
CA LEU A 7 -17.42 15.90 7.36
C LEU A 7 -16.64 14.96 6.42
N PHE A 8 -16.98 13.68 6.45
CA PHE A 8 -16.77 12.80 5.29
C PHE A 8 -17.78 13.20 4.21
N ARG A 9 -17.27 13.83 3.14
CA ARG A 9 -18.04 14.16 1.94
C ARG A 9 -18.43 12.84 1.26
N ARG A 10 -19.71 12.44 1.37
CA ARG A 10 -20.30 11.41 0.50
C ARG A 10 -20.18 11.91 -0.93
N LEU A 11 -19.36 11.25 -1.74
CA LEU A 11 -19.41 11.40 -3.20
C LEU A 11 -20.63 10.63 -3.68
N SER A 12 -21.53 11.36 -4.33
CA SER A 12 -22.76 10.89 -4.95
C SER A 12 -22.44 9.88 -6.06
N GLU A 13 -23.08 8.72 -5.98
CA GLU A 13 -23.19 7.75 -7.08
C GLU A 13 -24.00 8.39 -8.22
N SER A 14 -23.31 8.72 -9.31
CA SER A 14 -23.92 8.84 -10.62
C SER A 14 -22.83 8.65 -11.69
N GLU A 15 -22.89 7.50 -12.36
CA GLU A 15 -22.41 7.24 -13.72
C GLU A 15 -20.89 7.32 -13.98
N ALA A 16 -20.23 6.16 -13.91
CA ALA A 16 -19.08 5.85 -14.77
C ALA A 16 -18.90 4.31 -14.88
N GLU A 17 -19.47 3.72 -15.93
CA GLU A 17 -18.97 2.44 -16.46
C GLU A 17 -17.44 2.53 -16.58
N GLY A 18 -16.72 1.62 -15.93
CA GLY A 18 -15.27 1.51 -16.03
C GLY A 18 -14.43 2.39 -15.08
N SER A 19 -15.00 3.00 -14.04
CA SER A 19 -14.18 3.70 -13.04
C SER A 19 -13.41 2.70 -12.16
N LEU A 20 -12.09 2.62 -12.37
CA LEU A 20 -11.18 1.97 -11.42
C LEU A 20 -11.25 2.73 -10.09
N VAL A 21 -12.08 2.26 -9.16
CA VAL A 21 -12.18 2.80 -7.79
C VAL A 21 -10.86 2.52 -7.06
N THR A 22 -9.86 3.35 -7.31
CA THR A 22 -8.56 3.27 -6.65
C THR A 22 -8.71 3.89 -5.27
N THR A 23 -8.85 3.03 -4.25
CA THR A 23 -8.87 3.49 -2.86
C THR A 23 -7.44 3.84 -2.45
N ARG A 24 -7.17 5.10 -2.11
CA ARG A 24 -5.86 5.60 -1.64
C ARG A 24 -5.94 5.92 -0.14
N LYS A 25 -5.18 5.20 0.69
CA LYS A 25 -5.18 5.34 2.16
C LYS A 25 -3.81 5.83 2.64
N PHE A 26 -3.79 6.91 3.41
CA PHE A 26 -2.53 7.44 3.94
C PHE A 26 -1.83 6.43 4.85
N ALA A 27 -0.56 6.16 4.54
CA ALA A 27 0.28 5.13 5.16
C ALA A 27 1.38 5.72 6.05
N GLY A 28 1.43 7.05 6.20
CA GLY A 28 2.42 7.77 6.97
C GLY A 28 3.47 8.45 6.10
N VAL A 29 4.44 9.05 6.77
CA VAL A 29 5.61 9.68 6.14
C VAL A 29 6.76 8.68 6.13
N PHE A 30 7.45 8.57 5.00
CA PHE A 30 8.61 7.69 4.85
C PHE A 30 9.76 8.12 5.78
N ILE A 31 10.34 7.15 6.47
CA ILE A 31 11.46 7.36 7.39
C ILE A 31 12.73 6.72 6.82
N GLU A 32 12.69 5.40 6.62
CA GLU A 32 13.83 4.61 6.18
C GLU A 32 13.34 3.30 5.56
N TYR A 33 14.25 2.56 4.92
CA TYR A 33 13.97 1.22 4.44
C TYR A 33 15.13 0.27 4.74
N ARG A 34 14.82 -1.02 4.80
CA ARG A 34 15.80 -2.11 4.77
C ARG A 34 15.54 -2.99 3.56
N TYR A 35 16.60 -3.41 2.89
CA TYR A 35 16.52 -4.41 1.82
C TYR A 35 16.88 -5.80 2.35
N THR A 36 16.18 -6.81 1.86
CA THR A 36 16.46 -8.23 2.12
C THR A 36 16.15 -9.05 0.88
N VAL A 37 16.85 -10.17 0.71
CA VAL A 37 16.51 -11.20 -0.27
C VAL A 37 16.01 -12.43 0.48
N THR A 38 14.96 -13.08 0.00
CA THR A 38 14.54 -14.36 0.59
C THR A 38 15.65 -15.40 0.46
N GLU A 39 15.84 -16.20 1.50
CA GLU A 39 16.87 -17.25 1.52
C GLU A 39 16.46 -18.44 0.63
N ASP A 40 15.17 -18.76 0.63
CA ASP A 40 14.59 -19.85 -0.15
C ASP A 40 14.40 -19.51 -1.63
N LEU A 41 14.41 -20.54 -2.47
CA LEU A 41 14.13 -20.45 -3.90
C LEU A 41 12.61 -20.42 -4.18
N PRO A 42 12.12 -19.55 -5.09
CA PRO A 42 12.87 -18.52 -5.82
C PRO A 42 13.27 -17.35 -4.91
N LYS A 43 14.47 -16.79 -5.15
CA LYS A 43 14.93 -15.60 -4.44
C LYS A 43 14.08 -14.40 -4.83
N VAL A 44 13.49 -13.74 -3.84
CA VAL A 44 12.65 -12.56 -4.02
C VAL A 44 13.29 -11.38 -3.31
N ASP A 45 13.46 -10.29 -4.04
CA ASP A 45 13.96 -9.02 -3.56
C ASP A 45 12.83 -8.24 -2.84
N VAL A 46 13.04 -7.92 -1.56
CA VAL A 46 12.03 -7.27 -0.72
C VAL A 46 12.62 -6.03 -0.05
N VAL A 47 11.87 -4.94 -0.08
CA VAL A 47 12.12 -3.74 0.72
C VAL A 47 11.12 -3.65 1.88
N TRP A 48 11.64 -3.41 3.07
CA TRP A 48 10.90 -3.19 4.31
C TRP A 48 10.89 -1.69 4.58
N ILE A 49 9.75 -1.07 4.31
CA ILE A 49 9.53 0.37 4.41
C ILE A 49 8.99 0.70 5.80
N LYS A 50 9.65 1.63 6.47
CA LYS A 50 9.21 2.18 7.75
C LYS A 50 8.59 3.55 7.54
N THR A 51 7.45 3.76 8.19
CA THR A 51 6.72 5.03 8.15
C THR A 51 6.39 5.53 9.55
N THR A 52 5.94 6.78 9.64
CA THR A 52 5.41 7.35 10.89
C THR A 52 4.14 6.64 11.42
N LEU A 53 3.51 5.77 10.63
CA LEU A 53 2.35 4.96 11.03
C LEU A 53 2.70 3.47 11.22
N GLU A 54 3.95 3.16 11.56
CA GLU A 54 4.39 1.79 11.88
C GLU A 54 3.52 1.13 12.97
N ASN A 55 3.01 1.89 13.96
CA ASN A 55 2.09 1.35 14.98
C ASN A 55 0.75 0.85 14.40
N ARG A 56 0.36 1.34 13.22
CA ARG A 56 -0.92 0.99 12.57
C ARG A 56 -0.76 -0.11 11.53
N TYR A 57 0.28 -0.01 10.70
CA TYR A 57 0.48 -0.90 9.56
C TYR A 57 1.70 -1.82 9.71
N GLY A 58 2.49 -1.67 10.77
CA GLY A 58 3.78 -2.34 10.89
C GLY A 58 4.78 -1.83 9.86
N LYS A 59 5.82 -2.64 9.62
CA LYS A 59 6.74 -2.43 8.50
C LYS A 59 6.09 -2.95 7.23
N ILE A 60 6.06 -2.10 6.20
CA ILE A 60 5.42 -2.39 4.93
C ILE A 60 6.43 -3.11 4.03
N CYS A 61 6.07 -4.27 3.54
CA CYS A 61 6.87 -5.13 2.69
C CYS A 61 6.46 -4.97 1.23
N ALA A 62 7.41 -4.60 0.37
CA ALA A 62 7.17 -4.44 -1.06
C ALA A 62 8.23 -5.19 -1.90
N LEU A 63 7.81 -5.67 -3.06
CA LEU A 63 8.66 -6.36 -4.04
C LEU A 63 9.49 -5.33 -4.81
N SER A 64 10.79 -5.24 -4.49
CA SER A 64 11.73 -4.36 -5.18
C SER A 64 13.17 -4.66 -4.79
N LYS A 65 14.11 -4.28 -5.67
CA LYS A 65 15.56 -4.32 -5.42
C LYS A 65 16.08 -3.08 -4.70
N SER A 66 15.34 -1.98 -4.76
CA SER A 66 15.70 -0.67 -4.20
C SER A 66 14.44 0.08 -3.76
N CYS A 67 14.63 1.10 -2.93
CA CYS A 67 13.58 2.00 -2.51
C CYS A 67 13.99 3.42 -2.89
N GLU A 68 13.18 4.08 -3.70
CA GLU A 68 13.42 5.41 -4.26
C GLU A 68 12.64 6.50 -3.50
N PHE A 69 11.90 6.12 -2.46
CA PHE A 69 11.28 7.08 -1.55
C PHE A 69 12.33 7.90 -0.81
N ASN A 70 12.07 9.19 -0.63
CA ASN A 70 12.94 10.10 0.10
C ASN A 70 12.38 10.33 1.52
N PRO A 71 13.24 10.45 2.55
CA PRO A 71 12.78 10.80 3.90
C PRO A 71 11.91 12.06 3.88
N GLY A 72 10.71 11.97 4.42
CA GLY A 72 9.71 13.06 4.34
C GLY A 72 8.60 12.85 3.30
N ASP A 73 8.75 11.88 2.39
CA ASP A 73 7.70 11.55 1.40
C ASP A 73 6.43 11.06 2.09
N ARG A 74 5.28 11.55 1.64
CA ARG A 74 3.97 11.01 2.05
C ARG A 74 3.69 9.73 1.27
N LEU A 75 3.46 8.64 1.98
CA LEU A 75 3.17 7.36 1.39
C LEU A 75 1.70 6.99 1.53
N TYR A 76 1.20 6.25 0.56
CA TYR A 76 -0.20 5.84 0.46
C TYR A 76 -0.30 4.38 0.03
N LEU A 77 -1.16 3.64 0.72
CA LEU A 77 -1.57 2.31 0.32
C LEU A 77 -2.64 2.46 -0.77
N THR A 78 -2.47 1.77 -1.90
CA THR A 78 -3.50 1.63 -2.94
C THR A 78 -3.80 0.17 -3.23
N ARG A 79 -5.03 -0.10 -3.70
CA ARG A 79 -5.42 -1.42 -4.22
C ARG A 79 -6.01 -1.30 -5.61
N LYS A 80 -5.72 -2.28 -6.47
CA LYS A 80 -6.27 -2.38 -7.83
C LYS A 80 -6.87 -3.77 -8.01
N PHE A 81 -8.09 -3.82 -8.52
CA PHE A 81 -8.73 -5.09 -8.86
C PHE A 81 -8.15 -5.57 -10.20
N TYR A 82 -7.55 -6.74 -10.20
CA TYR A 82 -7.00 -7.39 -11.38
C TYR A 82 -7.86 -8.60 -11.73
N SER A 83 -8.47 -8.60 -12.91
CA SER A 83 -9.26 -9.73 -13.42
C SER A 83 -8.82 -10.06 -14.84
N PRO A 84 -8.01 -11.11 -15.04
CA PRO A 84 -7.60 -11.56 -16.36
C PRO A 84 -8.71 -12.43 -16.99
N GLY A 85 -9.78 -11.81 -17.49
CA GLY A 85 -10.85 -12.49 -18.24
C GLY A 85 -12.01 -13.08 -17.42
N MET A 86 -12.72 -14.08 -17.98
CA MET A 86 -13.98 -14.63 -17.44
C MET A 86 -13.86 -15.40 -16.11
N THR A 87 -12.66 -15.64 -15.60
CA THR A 87 -12.44 -16.50 -14.42
C THR A 87 -11.78 -15.72 -13.29
N GLY A 88 -12.60 -15.17 -12.39
CA GLY A 88 -12.16 -14.59 -11.11
C GLY A 88 -11.32 -13.32 -11.24
N GLY A 89 -11.35 -12.50 -10.19
CA GLY A 89 -10.43 -11.38 -10.03
C GLY A 89 -9.80 -11.41 -8.65
N LYS A 90 -8.66 -10.74 -8.50
CA LYS A 90 -7.93 -10.61 -7.24
C LYS A 90 -7.59 -9.15 -7.00
N TRP A 91 -7.51 -8.76 -5.73
CA TRP A 91 -6.96 -7.47 -5.35
C TRP A 91 -5.44 -7.54 -5.33
N GLU A 92 -4.80 -6.58 -6.00
CA GLU A 92 -3.37 -6.32 -5.86
C GLU A 92 -3.17 -5.04 -5.07
N TYR A 93 -2.16 -5.03 -4.21
CA TYR A 93 -1.90 -3.94 -3.26
C TYR A 93 -0.56 -3.28 -3.56
N PHE A 94 -0.49 -1.97 -3.34
CA PHE A 94 0.65 -1.15 -3.66
C PHE A 94 0.92 -0.12 -2.57
N ILE A 95 2.16 0.36 -2.49
CA ILE A 95 2.59 1.53 -1.74
C ILE A 95 3.14 2.55 -2.73
N GLU A 96 2.67 3.78 -2.65
CA GLU A 96 3.03 4.85 -3.58
C GLU A 96 3.29 6.18 -2.87
N ASN A 97 4.03 7.09 -3.50
CA ASN A 97 4.14 8.49 -3.06
C ASN A 97 3.44 9.45 -4.04
N ASP A 98 3.56 10.76 -3.79
CA ASP A 98 3.02 11.79 -4.68
C ASP A 98 3.87 12.00 -5.95
N SER A 99 5.08 11.43 -6.02
CA SER A 99 6.04 11.56 -7.12
C SER A 99 5.99 10.40 -8.12
N SER A 100 4.90 9.64 -8.16
CA SER A 100 4.68 8.49 -9.05
C SER A 100 5.58 7.26 -8.80
N ILE A 101 6.27 7.20 -7.66
CA ILE A 101 7.01 6.00 -7.25
C ILE A 101 5.98 5.02 -6.67
N ILE A 102 5.93 3.80 -7.21
CA ILE A 102 4.94 2.78 -6.85
C ILE A 102 5.65 1.43 -6.71
N TYR A 103 5.43 0.75 -5.59
CA TYR A 103 5.89 -0.63 -5.37
C TYR A 103 4.72 -1.55 -5.08
N LYS A 104 4.77 -2.78 -5.61
CA LYS A 104 3.79 -3.83 -5.30
C LYS A 104 4.07 -4.40 -3.92
N LEU A 105 3.04 -4.49 -3.09
CA LEU A 105 3.13 -5.11 -1.77
C LEU A 105 3.17 -6.63 -1.89
N THR A 106 3.87 -7.27 -0.94
CA THR A 106 3.74 -8.71 -0.71
C THR A 106 2.36 -9.03 -0.14
N GLU A 107 1.89 -10.26 -0.30
CA GLU A 107 0.61 -10.67 0.28
C GLU A 107 0.63 -10.62 1.81
N TYR A 108 1.73 -11.09 2.40
CA TYR A 108 2.00 -11.09 3.83
C TYR A 108 2.92 -9.95 4.23
N GLN A 109 2.60 -9.34 5.36
CA GLN A 109 3.23 -8.13 5.88
C GLN A 109 3.77 -8.38 7.28
N SER A 110 4.94 -7.78 7.55
CA SER A 110 5.66 -7.91 8.81
C SER A 110 6.06 -9.37 9.14
N ASP A 111 6.83 -9.51 10.21
CA ASP A 111 7.14 -10.80 10.86
C ASP A 111 5.89 -11.54 11.37
N ARG A 112 4.80 -10.79 11.63
CA ARG A 112 3.53 -11.31 12.16
C ARG A 112 2.61 -11.95 11.12
N LYS A 113 3.02 -12.08 9.85
CA LYS A 113 2.22 -12.69 8.76
C LYS A 113 0.82 -12.09 8.62
N VAL A 114 0.72 -10.77 8.68
CA VAL A 114 -0.57 -10.07 8.52
C VAL A 114 -0.88 -9.95 7.02
N PHE A 115 -2.10 -10.30 6.61
CA PHE A 115 -2.53 -10.11 5.23
C PHE A 115 -2.70 -8.63 4.90
N THR A 116 -2.14 -8.17 3.78
CA THR A 116 -2.25 -6.78 3.32
C THR A 116 -3.70 -6.31 3.15
N GLU A 117 -4.60 -7.24 2.78
CA GLU A 117 -6.03 -6.97 2.63
C GLU A 117 -6.67 -6.41 3.91
N THR A 118 -6.23 -6.87 5.09
CA THR A 118 -6.81 -6.46 6.38
C THR A 118 -6.61 -5.00 6.72
N TRP A 119 -5.79 -4.27 5.96
CA TRP A 119 -5.59 -2.84 6.11
C TRP A 119 -6.65 -1.99 5.42
N TYR A 120 -7.56 -2.59 4.66
CA TYR A 120 -8.64 -1.91 3.95
C TYR A 120 -9.98 -2.16 4.60
#